data_AF-A0A955PDZ7-F1
#
_entry.id   AF-A0A955PDZ7-F1
#
_cell.length_a   1.000
_cell.length_b   1.000
_cell.length_c   1.000
_cell.angle_alpha   90.00
_cell.angle_beta   90.00
_cell.angle_gamma   90.00
#
_symmetry.space_group_name_H-M   'P 1'
#
loop_
_entity.id
_entity.type
_entity.pdbx_description
1 polymer ?
#
loop_
_entity_poly.entity_id
_entity_poly.type
_entity_poly.pdbx_seq_one_letter_code
_entity_poly.pdbx_strand_id
1 'polypeptide(L)'
;MRTSIGKKPNEPVPDGVNYDMWLGPAKERPFNENHFHYAWHWFWEYSGGDIINDGVHQVDLLRWCLDKDYPNSVYSTGGMHFFHDDQETPDTQVVTWEYDNLTAVFEQTLWAPYMKKTPWEDRDHDILPNWPFNGTRIELYGTKQRMHVSRHGGG
;
A
#
# COMPACT_ATOMS: atom_id res chain seq x y z
N MET A 1 -8.89 -2.49 6.84
CA MET A 1 -9.00 -1.14 6.25
C MET A 1 -8.05 -0.24 7.00
N ARG A 2 -7.36 0.68 6.32
CA ARG A 2 -6.57 1.70 6.99
C ARG A 2 -7.50 2.70 7.69
N THR A 3 -7.04 3.25 8.80
CA THR A 3 -7.70 4.32 9.52
C THR A 3 -6.80 5.54 9.47
N SER A 4 -7.39 6.72 9.61
CA SER A 4 -6.63 7.94 9.79
C SER A 4 -5.62 7.81 10.92
N ILE A 5 -4.40 8.32 10.71
CA ILE A 5 -3.36 8.40 11.76
C ILE A 5 -3.59 9.60 12.70
N GLY A 6 -4.56 10.45 12.38
CA GLY A 6 -4.84 11.67 13.13
C GLY A 6 -3.69 12.68 13.09
N LYS A 7 -3.81 13.73 13.90
CA LYS A 7 -2.76 14.74 14.04
C LYS A 7 -2.07 14.59 15.39
N LYS A 8 -0.74 14.62 15.40
CA LYS A 8 0.05 14.49 16.62
C LYS A 8 0.97 15.70 16.80
N PRO A 9 1.04 16.30 18.00
CA PRO A 9 2.00 17.35 18.28
C PRO A 9 3.41 16.76 18.39
N ASN A 10 4.41 17.65 18.33
CA ASN A 10 5.76 17.28 18.71
C ASN A 10 5.85 17.11 20.23
N GLU A 11 6.67 16.16 20.67
CA GLU A 11 6.85 15.83 22.08
C GLU A 11 8.31 15.43 22.35
N PRO A 12 8.74 15.32 23.63
CA PRO A 12 10.06 14.81 23.96
C PRO A 12 10.26 13.39 23.44
N VAL A 13 11.49 13.07 23.04
CA VAL A 13 11.87 11.70 22.68
C VAL A 13 11.59 10.76 23.88
N PRO A 14 10.89 9.63 23.69
CA PRO A 14 10.62 8.70 24.77
C PRO A 14 11.90 8.12 25.39
N ASP A 15 11.85 7.82 26.70
CA ASP A 15 12.97 7.25 27.42
C ASP A 15 13.47 5.95 26.75
N GLY A 16 14.79 5.84 26.57
CA GLY A 16 15.43 4.69 25.94
C GLY A 16 15.44 4.70 24.41
N VAL A 17 14.84 5.70 23.75
CA VAL A 17 14.88 5.85 22.29
C VAL A 17 16.09 6.70 21.88
N ASN A 18 17.01 6.11 21.11
CA ASN A 18 18.02 6.88 20.39
C ASN A 18 17.41 7.39 19.08
N TYR A 19 16.83 8.58 19.12
CA TYR A 19 16.07 9.11 18.00
C TYR A 19 16.94 9.53 16.80
N ASP A 20 18.16 10.00 17.05
CA ASP A 20 19.15 10.29 16.01
C ASP A 20 19.48 9.03 15.20
N MET A 21 19.77 7.92 15.91
CA MET A 21 19.99 6.62 15.26
C MET A 21 18.74 6.12 14.51
N TRP A 22 17.54 6.35 15.05
CA TRP A 22 16.29 5.95 14.40
C TRP A 22 16.02 6.74 13.11
N LEU A 23 16.25 8.05 13.12
CA LEU A 23 16.11 8.91 11.94
C LEU A 23 17.12 8.55 10.85
N GLY A 24 18.34 8.16 11.25
CA GLY A 24 19.39 7.81 10.33
C GLY A 24 19.73 8.97 9.38
N PRO A 25 19.75 8.77 8.05
CA PRO A 25 20.10 9.83 7.10
C PRO A 25 18.96 10.82 6.82
N ALA A 26 17.75 10.59 7.35
CA ALA A 26 16.62 11.49 7.16
C ALA A 26 16.86 12.84 7.83
N LYS A 27 16.17 13.89 7.36
CA LYS A 27 16.29 15.23 7.93
C LYS A 27 15.95 15.24 9.43
N GLU A 28 16.83 15.86 10.22
CA GLU A 28 16.57 16.11 11.65
C GLU A 28 15.24 16.84 11.86
N ARG A 29 14.47 16.35 12.82
CA ARG A 29 13.18 16.94 13.20
C ARG A 29 12.87 16.69 14.68
N PRO A 30 11.99 17.48 15.31
CA PRO A 30 11.48 17.15 16.63
C PRO A 30 10.75 15.81 16.60
N PHE A 31 10.81 15.06 17.70
CA PHE A 31 10.08 13.82 17.84
C PHE A 31 8.57 14.07 17.77
N ASN A 32 7.89 13.19 17.04
CA ASN A 32 6.46 13.19 16.83
C ASN A 32 6.01 11.74 16.65
N GLU A 33 5.01 11.30 17.42
CA GLU A 33 4.53 9.92 17.43
C GLU A 33 4.17 9.40 16.02
N ASN A 34 3.54 10.23 15.18
CA ASN A 34 3.17 9.84 13.81
C ASN A 34 4.40 9.59 12.92
N HIS A 35 5.49 10.33 13.14
CA HIS A 35 6.73 10.09 12.42
C HIS A 35 7.54 8.93 12.99
N PHE A 36 7.07 8.26 14.05
CA PHE A 36 7.78 7.17 14.71
C PHE A 36 7.18 5.80 14.34
N HIS A 37 7.55 4.74 15.06
CA HIS A 37 7.22 3.35 14.74
C HIS A 37 5.79 3.14 14.20
N TYR A 38 5.70 2.28 13.18
CA TYR A 38 4.54 2.03 12.33
C TYR A 38 4.13 3.20 11.42
N ALA A 39 3.78 4.38 11.92
CA ALA A 39 3.20 5.45 11.09
C ALA A 39 4.19 6.17 10.16
N TRP A 40 5.50 5.99 10.36
CA TRP A 40 6.56 6.52 9.51
C TRP A 40 6.35 6.30 8.00
N HIS A 41 5.75 5.19 7.56
CA HIS A 41 5.62 4.90 6.12
C HIS A 41 4.63 5.80 5.39
N TRP A 42 3.91 6.67 6.09
CA TRP A 42 2.97 7.64 5.54
C TRP A 42 3.62 8.96 5.09
N PHE A 43 4.91 9.13 5.35
CA PHE A 43 5.66 10.36 5.12
C PHE A 43 6.72 10.17 4.03
N TRP A 44 6.84 11.15 3.14
CA TRP A 44 7.70 11.05 1.94
C TRP A 44 9.18 10.89 2.27
N GLU A 45 9.61 11.38 3.43
CA GLU A 45 10.97 11.26 3.93
C GLU A 45 11.40 9.79 4.12
N TYR A 46 10.43 8.90 4.39
CA TYR A 46 10.72 7.51 4.77
C TYR A 46 10.14 6.48 3.81
N SER A 47 9.04 6.79 3.10
CA SER A 47 8.32 5.84 2.26
C SER A 47 7.37 6.52 1.26
N GLY A 48 6.74 5.71 0.40
CA GLY A 48 5.72 6.13 -0.56
C GLY A 48 4.27 5.86 -0.13
N GLY A 49 4.01 5.53 1.14
CA GLY A 49 2.66 5.24 1.63
C GLY A 49 2.26 3.77 1.46
N ASP A 50 0.95 3.52 1.34
CA ASP A 50 0.43 2.15 1.33
C ASP A 50 0.83 1.35 0.09
N ILE A 51 1.17 2.02 -1.02
CA ILE A 51 1.66 1.35 -2.22
C ILE A 51 3.01 0.67 -1.97
N ILE A 52 3.84 1.22 -1.07
CA ILE A 52 5.12 0.61 -0.67
C ILE A 52 4.93 -0.34 0.51
N ASN A 53 3.94 -0.09 1.38
CA ASN A 53 3.67 -0.93 2.55
C ASN A 53 2.94 -2.23 2.19
N ASP A 54 1.74 -2.13 1.58
CA ASP A 54 0.92 -3.29 1.21
C ASP A 54 0.98 -3.54 -0.31
N GLY A 55 0.77 -2.49 -1.11
CA GLY A 55 0.59 -2.59 -2.56
C GLY A 55 1.75 -3.24 -3.30
N VAL A 56 2.98 -3.11 -2.80
CA VAL A 56 4.18 -3.71 -3.40
C VAL A 56 4.06 -5.22 -3.51
N HIS A 57 3.36 -5.87 -2.57
CA HIS A 57 3.12 -7.30 -2.60
C HIS A 57 2.16 -7.71 -3.73
N GLN A 58 1.18 -6.86 -4.07
CA GLN A 58 0.27 -7.10 -5.19
C GLN A 58 0.99 -6.91 -6.52
N VAL A 59 1.82 -5.87 -6.61
CA VAL A 59 2.61 -5.59 -7.81
C VAL A 59 3.63 -6.69 -8.07
N ASP A 60 4.30 -7.19 -7.02
CA ASP A 60 5.22 -8.32 -7.14
C ASP A 60 4.52 -9.60 -7.61
N LEU A 61 3.38 -9.94 -6.99
CA LEU A 61 2.59 -11.11 -7.39
C LEU A 61 2.08 -10.99 -8.83
N LEU A 62 1.65 -9.79 -9.24
CA LEU A 62 1.27 -9.50 -10.63
C LEU A 62 2.43 -9.77 -11.58
N ARG A 63 3.63 -9.24 -11.29
CA ARG A 63 4.84 -9.44 -12.11
C ARG A 63 5.20 -10.91 -12.23
N TRP A 64 5.09 -11.65 -11.13
CA TRP A 64 5.29 -13.10 -11.12
C TRP A 64 4.28 -13.84 -11.99
N CYS A 65 2.98 -13.51 -11.88
CA CYS A 65 1.94 -14.12 -12.72
C CYS A 65 2.09 -13.81 -14.21
N LEU A 66 2.68 -12.65 -14.55
CA LEU A 66 2.88 -12.22 -15.94
C LEU A 66 4.20 -12.68 -16.54
N ASP A 67 5.11 -13.25 -15.74
CA ASP A 67 6.50 -13.54 -16.11
C ASP A 67 7.19 -12.29 -16.70
N LYS A 68 7.11 -11.18 -15.96
CA LYS A 68 7.69 -9.88 -16.35
C LYS A 68 8.63 -9.35 -15.28
N ASP A 69 9.78 -8.86 -15.74
CA ASP A 69 10.70 -8.07 -14.92
C ASP A 69 10.16 -6.64 -14.74
N TYR A 70 10.69 -5.65 -15.45
CA TYR A 70 10.35 -4.25 -15.23
C TYR A 70 9.41 -3.71 -16.31
N PRO A 71 8.53 -2.77 -15.97
CA PRO A 71 7.74 -2.05 -16.96
C PRO A 71 8.62 -1.10 -17.78
N ASN A 72 8.21 -0.83 -19.02
CA ASN A 72 8.82 0.15 -19.91
C ASN A 72 8.61 1.59 -19.42
N SER A 73 7.45 1.85 -18.81
CA SER A 73 7.14 3.15 -18.20
C SER A 73 6.12 3.02 -17.08
N VAL A 74 6.12 4.02 -16.18
CA VAL A 74 5.20 4.12 -15.06
C VAL A 74 4.60 5.51 -15.04
N TYR A 75 3.29 5.61 -14.87
CA TYR A 75 2.59 6.85 -14.60
C TYR A 75 1.73 6.69 -13.35
N SER A 76 1.83 7.62 -12.40
CA SER A 76 1.07 7.60 -11.16
C SER A 76 0.35 8.93 -10.97
N THR A 77 -0.90 8.85 -10.56
CA THR A 77 -1.70 9.99 -10.13
C THR A 77 -2.41 9.66 -8.83
N GLY A 78 -2.61 10.65 -7.98
CA GLY A 78 -3.26 10.46 -6.69
C GLY A 78 -3.10 11.68 -5.80
N GLY A 79 -3.72 11.62 -4.62
CA GLY A 79 -3.60 12.66 -3.62
C GLY A 79 -4.29 12.26 -2.32
N MET A 80 -4.38 13.25 -1.43
CA MET A 80 -5.18 13.18 -0.22
C MET A 80 -6.60 13.66 -0.53
N HIS A 81 -7.58 12.77 -0.51
CA HIS A 81 -8.96 13.08 -0.92
C HIS A 81 -9.98 12.88 0.20
N PHE A 82 -9.70 12.01 1.17
CA PHE A 82 -10.62 11.63 2.23
C PHE A 82 -10.06 11.91 3.63
N PHE A 83 -8.81 11.53 3.92
CA PHE A 83 -8.22 11.77 5.23
C PHE A 83 -7.81 13.23 5.43
N HIS A 84 -7.84 13.66 6.68
CA HIS A 84 -7.47 15.00 7.13
C HIS A 84 -6.51 14.93 8.33
N ASP A 85 -5.45 14.14 8.17
CA ASP A 85 -4.44 13.86 9.18
C ASP A 85 -3.03 14.31 8.73
N ASP A 86 -2.00 13.83 9.42
CA ASP A 86 -0.62 14.20 9.15
C ASP A 86 0.00 13.42 7.97
N GLN A 87 -0.70 12.43 7.40
CA GLN A 87 -0.16 11.65 6.27
C GLN A 87 0.14 12.56 5.07
N GLU A 88 1.30 12.35 4.44
CA GLU A 88 1.72 13.12 3.26
C GLU A 88 1.50 12.36 1.96
N THR A 89 1.53 11.03 2.03
CA THR A 89 1.37 10.11 0.91
C THR A 89 -0.11 9.95 0.51
N PRO A 90 -0.45 9.55 -0.73
CA PRO A 90 -1.84 9.51 -1.19
C PRO A 90 -2.72 8.51 -0.44
N ASP A 91 -3.94 8.92 -0.09
CA ASP A 91 -5.00 7.99 0.37
C ASP A 91 -5.81 7.38 -0.78
N THR A 92 -5.67 7.98 -1.96
CA THR A 92 -6.32 7.61 -3.21
C THR A 92 -5.30 7.73 -4.33
N GLN A 93 -5.01 6.63 -5.01
CA GLN A 93 -3.96 6.57 -6.04
C GLN A 93 -4.33 5.59 -7.15
N VAL A 94 -3.97 5.95 -8.37
CA VAL A 94 -3.97 5.06 -9.52
C VAL A 94 -2.58 5.07 -10.15
N VAL A 95 -2.04 3.89 -10.40
CA VAL A 95 -0.76 3.71 -11.09
C VAL A 95 -0.96 2.85 -12.33
N THR A 96 -0.39 3.30 -13.44
CA THR A 96 -0.35 2.58 -14.71
C THR A 96 1.09 2.15 -14.98
N TRP A 97 1.29 0.87 -15.23
CA TRP A 97 2.55 0.31 -15.71
C TRP A 97 2.38 -0.22 -17.12
N GLU A 98 3.26 0.21 -18.02
CA GLU A 98 3.25 -0.24 -19.41
C GLU A 98 4.34 -1.29 -19.63
N TYR A 99 3.97 -2.39 -20.26
CA TYR A 99 4.85 -3.44 -20.78
C TYR A 99 4.61 -3.58 -22.30
N ASP A 100 5.46 -4.30 -23.02
CA ASP A 100 5.42 -4.37 -24.50
C ASP A 100 4.05 -4.71 -25.10
N ASN A 101 3.30 -5.61 -24.46
CA ASN A 101 2.01 -6.10 -24.96
C ASN A 101 0.94 -6.14 -23.86
N LEU A 102 1.13 -5.38 -22.78
CA LEU A 102 0.26 -5.42 -21.62
C LEU A 102 0.34 -4.10 -20.84
N THR A 103 -0.83 -3.57 -20.48
CA THR A 103 -0.96 -2.48 -19.52
C THR A 103 -1.49 -3.04 -18.21
N ALA A 104 -0.86 -2.68 -17.09
CA ALA A 104 -1.33 -2.98 -15.75
C ALA A 104 -1.78 -1.71 -15.04
N VAL A 105 -2.86 -1.81 -14.27
CA VAL A 105 -3.38 -0.72 -13.45
C VAL A 105 -3.47 -1.20 -12.00
N PHE A 106 -2.98 -0.38 -11.07
CA PHE A 106 -3.20 -0.54 -9.63
C PHE A 106 -4.04 0.62 -9.13
N GLU A 107 -5.03 0.28 -8.32
CA GLU A 107 -5.94 1.22 -7.69
C GLU A 107 -5.84 1.05 -6.17
N GLN A 108 -5.58 2.14 -5.48
CA GLN A 108 -5.52 2.20 -4.03
C GLN A 108 -6.57 3.18 -3.52
N THR A 109 -7.40 2.71 -2.60
CA THR A 109 -8.30 3.54 -1.79
C THR A 109 -8.22 3.08 -0.35
N LEU A 110 -7.71 3.92 0.54
CA LEU A 110 -7.48 3.55 1.94
C LEU A 110 -8.74 3.57 2.79
N TRP A 111 -9.80 4.24 2.31
CA TRP A 111 -10.97 4.65 3.07
C TRP A 111 -12.27 3.91 2.68
N ALA A 112 -12.25 2.98 1.71
CA ALA A 112 -13.45 2.34 1.16
C ALA A 112 -13.94 1.09 1.95
N PRO A 113 -14.81 1.22 2.98
CA PRO A 113 -15.03 0.20 4.03
C PRO A 113 -15.54 -1.16 3.55
N TYR A 114 -16.10 -1.22 2.35
CA TYR A 114 -16.58 -2.43 1.70
C TYR A 114 -15.47 -3.24 1.01
N MET A 115 -14.27 -2.68 0.80
CA MET A 115 -13.10 -3.43 0.32
C MET A 115 -12.42 -4.15 1.50
N LYS A 116 -12.59 -5.47 1.55
CA LYS A 116 -12.14 -6.33 2.65
C LYS A 116 -10.89 -7.10 2.26
N LYS A 117 -9.93 -7.18 3.18
CA LYS A 117 -8.87 -8.20 3.10
C LYS A 117 -9.52 -9.57 3.29
N THR A 118 -8.96 -10.61 2.67
CA THR A 118 -9.37 -12.00 2.92
C THR A 118 -9.32 -12.30 4.42
N PRO A 119 -10.43 -12.70 5.07
CA PRO A 119 -10.48 -13.07 6.48
C PRO A 119 -9.45 -14.14 6.83
N TRP A 120 -9.02 -14.20 8.09
CA TRP A 120 -8.02 -15.18 8.48
C TRP A 120 -8.55 -16.62 8.38
N GLU A 121 -9.84 -16.81 8.65
CA GLU A 121 -10.52 -18.10 8.50
C GLU A 121 -10.55 -18.62 7.05
N ASP A 122 -10.33 -17.74 6.07
CA ASP A 122 -10.32 -18.11 4.65
C ASP A 122 -8.90 -18.29 4.09
N ARG A 123 -7.88 -17.94 4.88
CA ARG A 123 -6.47 -18.15 4.52
C ARG A 123 -6.14 -19.62 4.76
N ASP A 124 -5.53 -20.26 3.77
CA ASP A 124 -5.15 -21.69 3.81
C ASP A 124 -6.30 -22.71 3.70
N HIS A 125 -7.41 -22.31 3.08
CA HIS A 125 -8.53 -23.18 2.73
C HIS A 125 -8.85 -23.15 1.23
N ASP A 126 -9.52 -24.19 0.73
CA ASP A 126 -9.99 -24.29 -0.65
C ASP A 126 -11.25 -23.44 -0.93
N ILE A 127 -11.43 -22.34 -0.19
CA ILE A 127 -12.54 -21.40 -0.36
C ILE A 127 -12.06 -20.15 -1.08
N LEU A 128 -12.91 -19.68 -1.99
CA LEU A 128 -12.64 -18.47 -2.75
C LEU A 128 -13.13 -17.24 -1.95
N PRO A 129 -12.34 -16.16 -1.89
CA PRO A 129 -12.80 -14.93 -1.27
C PRO A 129 -13.95 -14.32 -2.07
N ASN A 130 -14.68 -13.40 -1.44
CA ASN A 130 -15.68 -12.59 -2.12
C ASN A 130 -15.00 -11.59 -3.09
N TRP A 131 -14.69 -12.04 -4.30
CA TRP A 131 -13.89 -11.29 -5.28
C TRP A 131 -14.31 -9.84 -5.51
N PRO A 132 -15.60 -9.51 -5.74
CA PRO A 132 -16.03 -8.11 -5.92
C PRO A 132 -15.61 -7.16 -4.78
N PHE A 133 -15.53 -7.67 -3.56
CA PHE A 133 -15.21 -6.90 -2.36
C PHE A 133 -13.85 -7.25 -1.77
N ASN A 134 -13.03 -8.03 -2.48
CA ASN A 134 -11.67 -8.33 -2.04
C ASN A 134 -10.76 -7.15 -2.40
N GLY A 135 -10.17 -6.53 -1.37
CA GLY A 135 -9.31 -5.35 -1.48
C GLY A 135 -7.88 -5.64 -1.95
N THR A 136 -7.50 -6.91 -2.08
CA THR A 136 -6.14 -7.35 -2.47
C THR A 136 -6.18 -8.24 -3.72
N ARG A 137 -7.18 -8.05 -4.59
CA ARG A 137 -7.35 -8.84 -5.81
C ARG A 137 -6.53 -8.29 -6.98
N ILE A 138 -6.15 -9.20 -7.85
CA ILE A 138 -5.52 -8.97 -9.14
C ILE A 138 -6.41 -9.63 -10.18
N GLU A 139 -6.74 -8.91 -11.23
CA GLU A 139 -7.58 -9.40 -12.32
C GLU A 139 -6.74 -9.45 -13.61
N LEU A 140 -6.59 -10.64 -14.18
CA LEU A 140 -5.87 -10.84 -15.44
C LEU A 140 -6.87 -11.14 -16.54
N TYR A 141 -6.84 -10.31 -17.58
CA TYR A 141 -7.75 -10.39 -18.72
C TYR A 141 -7.03 -10.98 -19.93
N GLY A 142 -7.27 -12.26 -20.20
CA GLY A 142 -6.75 -12.95 -21.38
C GLY A 142 -7.73 -12.95 -22.55
N THR A 143 -7.25 -13.37 -23.72
CA THR A 143 -8.06 -13.46 -24.95
C THR A 143 -9.12 -14.57 -24.93
N LYS A 144 -9.02 -15.52 -23.99
CA LYS A 144 -9.94 -16.67 -23.87
C LYS A 144 -10.68 -16.74 -22.53
N GLN A 145 -10.03 -16.29 -21.46
CA GLN A 145 -10.52 -16.42 -20.10
C GLN A 145 -9.97 -15.27 -19.24
N ARG A 146 -10.62 -15.05 -18.10
CA ARG A 146 -10.17 -14.16 -17.04
C ARG A 146 -9.72 -14.98 -15.84
N MET A 147 -8.65 -14.55 -15.18
CA MET A 147 -8.18 -15.11 -13.91
C MET A 147 -8.29 -14.06 -12.81
N HIS A 148 -8.70 -14.47 -11.61
CA HIS A 148 -8.54 -13.69 -10.39
C HIS A 148 -7.47 -14.34 -9.53
N VAL A 149 -6.55 -13.51 -9.03
CA VAL A 149 -5.51 -13.93 -8.10
C VAL A 149 -5.53 -12.98 -6.92
N SER A 150 -5.32 -13.49 -5.72
CA SER A 150 -5.07 -12.66 -4.55
C SER A 150 -4.13 -13.40 -3.62
N ARG A 151 -3.37 -12.65 -2.82
CA ARG A 151 -2.63 -13.24 -1.71
C ARG A 151 -3.60 -13.53 -0.56
N HIS A 152 -3.62 -14.78 -0.09
CA HIS A 152 -4.33 -15.16 1.13
C HIS A 152 -3.44 -14.84 2.33
N GLY A 153 -3.12 -13.57 2.55
CA GLY A 153 -2.15 -13.16 3.57
C GLY A 153 -1.54 -11.80 3.31
N GLY A 154 -1.90 -10.82 4.12
CA GLY A 154 -1.32 -9.48 4.01
C GLY A 154 -1.64 -8.58 5.19
N GLY A 155 -0.61 -8.21 5.96
CA GLY A 155 -0.64 -7.16 6.98
C GLY A 155 -0.58 -5.78 6.35
#